data_AF-A0AA35JFG9-F1
#
_entry.id   AF-A0AA35JFG9-F1
#
_cell.length_a   1.000
_cell.length_b   1.000
_cell.length_c   1.000
_cell.angle_alpha   90.00
_cell.angle_beta   90.00
_cell.angle_gamma   90.00
#
_symmetry.space_group_name_H-M   'P 1'
#
loop_
_entity.id
_entity.type
_entity.pdbx_description
1 polymer ?
#
loop_
_entity_poly.entity_id
_entity_poly.type
_entity_poly.pdbx_seq_one_letter_code
_entity_poly.pdbx_strand_id
1 'polypeptide(L)'
;MKLIDVLGEKLFTELMDWEEQQGDMVAIGYTPSSDGNPNGLTARALDESNAVKAELTVYGENAVGPWLKAAQAQHEEWDRQLAEQGITPDQYGVGCASCPKESMFQ
;
A
#
# COMPACT_ATOMS: atom_id res chain seq x y z
N MET A 1 4.48 -12.45 -4.54
CA MET A 1 4.86 -11.52 -5.63
C MET A 1 5.12 -10.18 -5.00
N LYS A 2 6.29 -9.59 -5.23
CA LYS A 2 6.67 -8.33 -4.57
C LYS A 2 6.32 -7.15 -5.48
N LEU A 3 6.15 -5.97 -4.89
CA LEU A 3 5.84 -4.76 -5.65
C LEU A 3 6.96 -4.36 -6.61
N ILE A 4 8.22 -4.57 -6.20
CA ILE A 4 9.40 -4.33 -7.03
C ILE A 4 9.40 -5.18 -8.31
N ASP A 5 8.87 -6.41 -8.27
CA ASP A 5 8.74 -7.27 -9.46
C ASP A 5 7.68 -6.76 -10.45
N VAL A 6 6.78 -5.89 -9.99
CA VAL A 6 5.68 -5.32 -10.77
C VAL A 6 6.09 -3.98 -11.38
N LEU A 7 6.71 -3.13 -10.57
CA LEU A 7 7.08 -1.76 -10.96
C LEU A 7 8.45 -1.68 -11.63
N GLY A 8 9.35 -2.61 -11.34
CA GLY A 8 10.77 -2.47 -11.63
C GLY A 8 11.50 -1.64 -10.57
N GLU A 9 12.82 -1.83 -10.47
CA GLU A 9 13.65 -1.27 -9.40
C GLU A 9 13.54 0.26 -9.31
N LYS A 10 13.67 0.96 -10.44
CA LYS A 10 13.66 2.42 -10.48
C LYS A 10 12.35 3.00 -9.95
N LEU A 11 11.21 2.54 -10.48
CA LEU A 11 9.90 3.06 -10.09
C LEU A 11 9.51 2.63 -8.68
N PHE A 12 9.95 1.45 -8.24
CA PHE A 12 9.81 1.05 -6.85
C PHE A 12 10.56 2.01 -5.93
N THR A 13 11.82 2.35 -6.21
CA THR A 13 12.58 3.32 -5.41
C THR A 13 11.93 4.70 -5.41
N GLU A 14 11.47 5.20 -6.57
CA GLU A 14 10.77 6.48 -6.66
C GLU A 14 9.47 6.49 -5.84
N LEU A 15 8.73 5.38 -5.82
CA LEU A 15 7.53 5.23 -5.00
C LEU A 15 7.88 5.23 -3.50
N MET A 16 8.90 4.48 -3.07
CA MET A 16 9.31 4.44 -1.66
C MET A 16 9.81 5.79 -1.15
N ASP A 17 10.55 6.53 -1.98
CA ASP A 17 10.98 7.90 -1.67
C ASP A 17 9.77 8.84 -1.54
N TRP A 18 8.80 8.75 -2.46
CA TRP A 18 7.57 9.51 -2.36
C TRP A 18 6.78 9.17 -1.09
N GLU A 19 6.70 7.90 -0.68
CA GLU A 19 6.02 7.50 0.56
C GLU A 19 6.70 8.07 1.81
N GLU A 20 8.04 8.05 1.85
CA GLU A 20 8.82 8.64 2.93
C GLU A 20 8.55 10.15 3.06
N GLN A 21 8.42 10.86 1.93
CA GLN A 21 8.09 12.29 1.92
C GLN A 21 6.72 12.61 2.52
N GLN A 22 5.78 11.66 2.59
CA GLN A 22 4.45 11.91 3.14
C GLN A 22 4.50 12.03 4.68
N GLY A 23 5.54 11.50 5.33
CA GLY A 23 5.74 11.55 6.77
C GLY A 23 5.10 10.39 7.54
N ASP A 24 5.14 10.47 8.88
CA ASP A 24 4.84 9.32 9.73
C ASP A 24 3.34 9.12 10.03
N MET A 25 2.55 10.20 10.00
CA MET A 25 1.12 10.17 10.36
C MET A 25 0.16 10.07 9.17
N VAL A 26 0.62 9.49 8.07
CA VAL A 26 -0.18 9.32 6.86
C VAL A 26 -0.20 7.86 6.44
N ALA A 27 -1.36 7.48 5.93
CA ALA A 27 -1.60 6.16 5.40
C ALA A 27 -1.47 6.18 3.89
N ILE A 28 -0.65 5.30 3.33
CA ILE A 28 -0.55 5.12 1.89
C ILE A 28 -1.48 3.99 1.47
N GLY A 29 -2.39 4.24 0.54
CA GLY A 29 -3.22 3.20 -0.07
C GLY A 29 -2.94 3.05 -1.56
N TYR A 30 -3.00 1.82 -2.05
CA TYR A 30 -2.76 1.52 -3.46
C TYR A 30 -4.02 1.09 -4.19
N THR A 31 -4.23 1.65 -5.37
CA THR A 31 -5.33 1.27 -6.27
C THR A 31 -4.83 1.17 -7.71
N PRO A 32 -5.52 0.43 -8.60
CA PRO A 32 -5.26 0.52 -10.02
C PRO A 32 -5.42 1.96 -10.53
N SER A 33 -4.64 2.34 -11.53
CA SER A 33 -4.80 3.62 -12.19
C SER A 33 -6.19 3.78 -12.80
N SER A 34 -6.72 5.00 -12.75
CA SER A 34 -8.07 5.33 -13.26
C SER A 34 -8.14 5.42 -14.80
N ASP A 35 -6.99 5.45 -15.48
CA ASP A 35 -6.90 5.51 -16.94
C ASP A 35 -7.11 4.16 -17.63
N GLY A 36 -7.30 3.08 -16.86
CA GLY A 36 -7.51 1.73 -17.38
C GLY A 36 -6.23 1.02 -17.82
N ASN A 37 -5.05 1.61 -17.60
CA ASN A 37 -3.78 0.93 -17.87
C ASN A 37 -3.55 -0.17 -16.81
N PRO A 38 -3.45 -1.46 -17.20
CA PRO A 38 -3.28 -2.55 -16.25
C PRO A 38 -1.96 -2.49 -15.47
N ASN A 39 -0.97 -1.74 -15.95
CA ASN A 39 0.32 -1.54 -15.29
C ASN A 39 0.35 -0.28 -14.40
N GLY A 40 -0.72 0.53 -14.43
CA GLY A 40 -0.81 1.75 -13.65
C GLY A 40 -1.17 1.48 -12.19
N LEU A 41 -0.36 1.96 -11.26
CA LEU A 41 -0.59 1.95 -9.82
C LEU A 41 -0.73 3.38 -9.32
N THR A 42 -1.80 3.67 -8.61
CA THR A 42 -1.98 4.94 -7.90
C THR A 42 -1.80 4.71 -6.41
N ALA A 43 -0.78 5.33 -5.83
CA ALA A 43 -0.58 5.45 -4.39
C ALA A 43 -1.26 6.73 -3.88
N ARG A 44 -1.95 6.66 -2.74
CA ARG A 44 -2.69 7.78 -2.14
C ARG A 44 -2.28 7.92 -0.69
N ALA A 45 -1.76 9.09 -0.32
CA ALA A 45 -1.53 9.46 1.06
C ALA A 45 -2.84 9.98 1.67
N LEU A 46 -3.25 9.40 2.78
CA LEU A 46 -4.50 9.64 3.48
C LEU A 46 -4.16 10.17 4.88
N ASP A 47 -4.85 11.23 5.32
CA ASP A 47 -4.77 11.68 6.72
C ASP A 47 -5.65 10.83 7.66
N GLU A 48 -5.65 11.17 8.95
CA GLU A 48 -6.42 10.50 10.01
C GLU A 48 -7.94 10.42 9.76
N SER A 49 -8.50 11.34 8.98
CA SER A 49 -9.90 11.35 8.54
C SER A 49 -10.13 10.60 7.22
N ASN A 50 -9.11 9.89 6.73
CA ASN A 50 -9.10 9.15 5.46
C ASN A 50 -9.29 10.05 4.22
N ALA A 51 -8.94 11.34 4.32
CA ALA A 51 -8.96 12.26 3.19
C ALA A 51 -7.63 12.22 2.43
N VAL A 52 -7.71 12.24 1.09
CA VAL A 52 -6.52 12.20 0.23
C VAL A 52 -5.77 13.53 0.32
N LYS A 53 -4.52 13.46 0.77
CA LYS A 53 -3.59 14.60 0.89
C LYS A 53 -2.68 14.72 -0.33
N ALA A 54 -2.26 13.58 -0.86
CA ALA A 54 -1.40 13.49 -2.03
C ALA A 54 -1.66 12.18 -2.77
N GLU A 55 -1.36 12.18 -4.06
CA GLU A 55 -1.41 10.97 -4.88
C GLU A 55 -0.23 10.93 -5.85
N LEU A 56 0.25 9.73 -6.13
CA LEU A 56 1.26 9.45 -7.13
C LEU A 56 0.79 8.29 -8.00
N THR A 57 0.79 8.48 -9.31
CA THR A 57 0.54 7.39 -10.26
C THR A 57 1.83 7.02 -10.96
N VAL A 58 2.18 5.74 -10.91
CA VAL A 58 3.35 5.15 -11.58
C VAL A 58 2.90 4.03 -12.52
N TYR A 59 3.67 3.77 -13.56
CA TYR A 59 3.37 2.75 -14.56
C TYR A 59 4.49 1.72 -14.60
N GLY A 60 4.24 0.56 -14.00
CA GLY A 60 5.20 -0.52 -13.90
C GLY A 60 5.42 -1.29 -15.20
N GLU A 61 6.29 -2.29 -15.10
CA GLU A 61 6.60 -3.21 -16.19
C GLU A 61 5.49 -4.27 -16.37
N ASN A 62 4.82 -4.64 -15.28
CA ASN A 62 3.82 -5.70 -15.25
C ASN A 62 2.47 -5.21 -14.72
N ALA A 63 1.42 -6.01 -14.98
CA ALA A 63 0.08 -5.70 -14.50
C ALA A 63 0.02 -5.70 -12.96
N VAL A 64 -0.58 -4.66 -12.38
CA VAL A 64 -0.60 -4.44 -10.92
C VAL A 64 -1.70 -5.22 -10.21
N GLY A 65 -2.78 -5.58 -10.93
CA GLY A 65 -3.95 -6.26 -10.38
C GLY A 65 -3.64 -7.55 -9.60
N PRO A 66 -2.82 -8.47 -10.15
CA PRO A 66 -2.40 -9.68 -9.44
C PRO A 66 -1.66 -9.39 -8.12
N TRP A 67 -0.88 -8.31 -8.06
CA TRP A 67 -0.18 -7.92 -6.84
C TRP A 67 -1.12 -7.31 -5.82
N LEU A 68 -2.02 -6.40 -6.24
CA LEU A 68 -3.05 -5.83 -5.37
C LEU A 68 -3.91 -6.91 -4.71
N LYS A 69 -4.28 -7.95 -5.47
CA LYS A 69 -5.03 -9.10 -4.93
C LYS A 69 -4.23 -9.88 -3.88
N ALA A 70 -2.94 -10.10 -4.14
CA ALA A 70 -2.07 -10.80 -3.20
C ALA A 70 -1.83 -9.97 -1.92
N ALA A 71 -1.64 -8.66 -2.05
CA ALA A 71 -1.47 -7.73 -0.95
C ALA A 71 -2.74 -7.68 -0.07
N GLN A 72 -3.93 -7.60 -0.68
CA GLN A 72 -5.19 -7.64 0.03
C GLN A 72 -5.34 -8.93 0.84
N ALA A 73 -5.07 -10.09 0.23
CA ALA A 73 -5.17 -11.37 0.91
C ALA A 73 -4.18 -11.50 2.08
N GLN A 74 -2.98 -10.92 1.95
CA GLN A 74 -2.01 -10.86 3.05
C GLN A 74 -2.51 -9.97 4.21
N HIS A 75 -3.13 -8.83 3.89
CA HIS A 75 -3.73 -7.95 4.90
C HIS A 75 -4.86 -8.66 5.66
N GLU A 76 -5.77 -9.33 4.94
CA GLU A 76 -6.86 -10.12 5.53
C GLU A 76 -6.35 -11.25 6.44
N GLU A 77 -5.23 -11.87 6.07
CA GLU A 77 -4.58 -12.89 6.87
C GLU A 77 -3.99 -12.32 8.16
N TRP A 78 -3.41 -11.11 8.12
CA TRP A 78 -2.92 -10.41 9.31
C TRP A 78 -4.07 -9.96 10.21
N ASP A 79 -5.13 -9.39 9.64
CA ASP A 79 -6.37 -9.06 10.32
C ASP A 79 -6.88 -10.26 11.14
N ARG A 80 -6.90 -11.44 10.52
CA ARG A 80 -7.31 -12.67 11.19
C ARG A 80 -6.37 -13.05 12.35
N GLN A 81 -5.06 -13.02 12.13
CA GLN A 81 -4.07 -13.35 13.17
C GLN A 81 -4.11 -12.37 14.36
N LEU A 82 -4.39 -11.09 14.11
CA LEU A 82 -4.57 -10.08 15.14
C LEU A 82 -5.88 -10.30 15.90
N ALA A 83 -6.96 -10.61 15.19
CA ALA A 83 -8.24 -10.94 15.81
C ALA A 83 -8.17 -12.20 16.70
N GLU A 84 -7.38 -13.21 16.33
CA GLU A 84 -7.11 -14.39 17.15
C GLU A 84 -6.39 -14.05 18.47
N GLN A 85 -5.61 -12.97 18.49
CA GLN A 85 -4.97 -12.44 19.69
C GLN A 85 -5.87 -11.47 20.47
N GLY A 86 -7.12 -11.29 20.03
CA GLY A 86 -8.08 -10.36 20.63
C GLY A 86 -7.81 -8.89 20.27
N ILE A 87 -6.95 -8.63 19.29
CA ILE A 87 -6.63 -7.29 18.80
C ILE A 87 -7.59 -6.96 17.66
N THR A 88 -8.42 -5.94 17.84
CA THR A 88 -9.37 -5.51 16.79
C THR A 88 -8.73 -4.51 15.84
N PRO A 89 -9.23 -4.38 14.60
CA PRO A 89 -8.74 -3.38 13.63
C PRO A 89 -8.67 -1.94 14.17
N ASP A 90 -9.63 -1.60 15.03
CA ASP A 90 -9.69 -0.32 15.74
C ASP A 90 -8.49 -0.07 16.68
N GLN A 91 -7.87 -1.13 17.19
CA GLN A 91 -6.76 -1.06 18.15
C GLN A 91 -5.38 -0.93 17.50
N TYR A 92 -5.24 -1.20 16.20
CA TYR A 92 -4.00 -0.95 15.45
C TYR A 92 -4.16 0.15 14.39
N GLY A 93 -5.22 0.96 14.49
CA GLY A 93 -5.47 2.09 13.62
C GLY A 93 -5.98 1.68 12.25
N VAL A 94 -7.29 1.44 12.14
CA VAL A 94 -7.97 1.38 10.84
C VAL A 94 -8.04 2.78 10.23
N GLY A 95 -6.93 3.15 9.64
CA GLY A 95 -6.84 4.12 8.60
C GLY A 95 -5.60 3.78 7.80
N CYS A 96 -5.48 2.55 7.29
CA CYS A 96 -4.28 2.15 6.58
C CYS A 96 -4.51 0.99 5.62
N ALA A 97 -4.59 1.34 4.35
CA ALA A 97 -4.05 0.52 3.26
C ALA A 97 -2.50 0.57 3.23
N SER A 98 -1.85 1.06 4.30
CA SER A 98 -0.41 0.91 4.53
C SER A 98 -0.16 -0.10 5.61
N CYS A 99 0.73 -1.02 5.30
CA CYS A 99 1.39 -1.84 6.30
C CYS A 99 1.95 -0.94 7.43
N PRO A 100 1.86 -1.34 8.71
CA PRO A 100 2.65 -0.71 9.75
C PRO A 100 4.13 -0.84 9.39
N LYS A 101 4.84 0.30 9.46
CA LYS A 101 6.27 0.49 9.12
C LYS A 101 7.23 -0.24 10.07
N GLU A 102 6.77 -1.22 10.83
CA GLU A 102 7.61 -1.97 11.75
C GLU A 102 7.90 -3.36 11.20
N SER A 103 9.07 -3.45 10.56
CA SER A 103 9.88 -4.66 10.45
C SER A 103 9.33 -5.80 9.59
N MET A 104 9.40 -5.68 8.26
CA MET A 104 9.36 -6.88 7.41
C MET A 104 10.16 -6.79 6.10
N PHE A 105 11.23 -5.98 6.08
CA PHE A 105 12.33 -6.14 5.12
C PHE A 105 13.42 -7.02 5.73
N GLN A 106 13.17 -8.33 5.80
CA GLN A 106 14.21 -9.35 5.71
C GLN A 106 13.80 -10.40 4.68
#